data_AF-A0A3S3QLN6-F1
#
_entry.id   AF-A0A3S3QLN6-F1
#
_cell.length_a   1.000
_cell.length_b   1.000
_cell.length_c   1.000
_cell.angle_alpha   90.00
_cell.angle_beta   90.00
_cell.angle_gamma   90.00
#
_symmetry.space_group_name_H-M   'P 1'
#
loop_
_entity.id
_entity.type
_entity.pdbx_description
1 polymer ?
#
loop_
_entity_poly.entity_id
_entity_poly.type
_entity_poly.pdbx_seq_one_letter_code
_entity_poly.pdbx_strand_id
1 'polypeptide(L)'
;MKNIWIVIAFFVTAATTAQQNVKQSDEDLYTLCKVWGLIKYYHPEVSNGKIDADSLLLTSLNRAGKASDHIKEWLTYIDRKPVKNTAVNTSKCDDADNRNVSLNWIKTDKNLTDKQKKYLNALAQNPNPGTYYSHNVDDIETITYSGHNEKTYKDKNGEERYRILNLFRAWNVIEYFFPYKYAISKSWDKVLADFIPQFRNASDRLTHSKTLMAFSSTIEDTHGEITPSLYTEVFGTYGAPFTIQITEDKAVVTKMIEPPYYGVKPGDVIETLDNIPIKDIIAEKSKYIPASNNAVKNRDAYNYLFKSNNEDTFTIKGYDKENVPFNRTIKRTDKINVWYKEGIPDNPLVRYDEKTQKTIYSAITDKNIGYIDFSMLNPAETDSLMKAMKNTKGIVLILGDIMMTAAFLKHFITC
;
A
#
# COMPACT_ATOMS: atom_id res chain seq x y z
N MET A 1 -64.17 7.09 -60.94
CA MET A 1 -62.70 6.99 -60.91
C MET A 1 -62.25 7.18 -59.46
N LYS A 2 -61.29 6.38 -58.95
CA LYS A 2 -60.73 6.52 -57.59
C LYS A 2 -59.26 6.89 -57.72
N ASN A 3 -58.84 7.99 -57.12
CA ASN A 3 -57.43 8.40 -57.12
C ASN A 3 -56.72 7.76 -55.92
N ILE A 4 -55.71 6.93 -56.19
CA ILE A 4 -54.88 6.31 -55.17
C ILE A 4 -53.62 7.16 -55.00
N TRP A 5 -53.40 7.68 -53.80
CA TRP A 5 -52.15 8.36 -53.44
C TRP A 5 -51.17 7.34 -52.89
N ILE A 6 -50.05 7.13 -53.59
CA ILE A 6 -48.95 6.28 -53.12
C ILE A 6 -47.94 7.17 -52.40
N VAL A 7 -47.82 7.01 -51.09
CA VAL A 7 -46.78 7.67 -50.28
C VAL A 7 -45.54 6.79 -50.29
N ILE A 8 -44.49 7.21 -51.02
CA ILE A 8 -43.20 6.53 -51.04
C ILE A 8 -42.37 6.99 -49.84
N ALA A 9 -42.31 6.16 -48.80
CA ALA A 9 -41.46 6.39 -47.64
C ALA A 9 -40.00 6.03 -47.97
N PHE A 10 -39.15 7.04 -48.17
CA PHE A 10 -37.70 6.85 -48.28
C PHE A 10 -37.11 6.47 -46.91
N PHE A 11 -36.91 5.17 -46.69
CA PHE A 11 -36.08 4.68 -45.59
C PHE A 11 -34.61 4.98 -45.88
N VAL A 12 -34.13 6.14 -45.41
CA VAL A 12 -32.70 6.43 -45.32
C VAL A 12 -32.13 5.54 -44.21
N THR A 13 -31.55 4.42 -44.61
CA THR A 13 -30.76 3.56 -43.72
C THR A 13 -29.47 4.28 -43.35
N ALA A 14 -29.53 5.12 -42.32
CA ALA A 14 -28.36 5.67 -41.68
C ALA A 14 -27.53 4.50 -41.12
N ALA A 15 -26.50 4.09 -41.88
CA ALA A 15 -25.56 3.08 -41.46
C ALA A 15 -24.75 3.65 -40.29
N THR A 16 -25.26 3.47 -39.08
CA THR A 16 -24.54 3.76 -37.84
C THR A 16 -23.37 2.78 -37.76
N THR A 17 -22.24 3.18 -38.34
CA THR A 17 -20.94 2.61 -38.02
C THR A 17 -20.71 2.87 -36.54
N ALA A 18 -21.15 1.92 -35.70
CA ALA A 18 -20.83 1.87 -34.29
C ALA A 18 -19.31 1.81 -34.21
N GLN A 19 -18.70 2.97 -33.97
CA GLN A 19 -17.25 3.12 -33.92
C GLN A 19 -16.78 2.21 -32.80
N GLN A 20 -16.21 1.06 -33.15
CA GLN A 20 -15.68 0.13 -32.17
C GLN A 20 -14.64 0.91 -31.37
N ASN A 21 -14.94 1.11 -30.08
CA ASN A 21 -14.01 1.68 -29.12
C ASN A 21 -12.94 0.62 -28.87
N VAL A 22 -12.05 0.44 -29.84
CA VAL A 22 -10.84 -0.36 -29.71
C VAL A 22 -10.07 0.26 -28.54
N LYS A 23 -10.01 -0.48 -27.43
CA LYS A 23 -9.27 -0.07 -26.24
C LYS A 23 -7.82 -0.49 -26.39
N GLN A 24 -6.94 0.17 -25.64
CA GLN A 24 -5.53 -0.20 -25.60
C GLN A 24 -5.39 -1.60 -24.96
N SER A 25 -4.70 -2.53 -25.62
CA SER A 25 -4.51 -3.89 -25.10
C SER A 25 -3.68 -3.90 -23.81
N ASP A 26 -3.84 -4.93 -22.99
CA ASP A 26 -3.13 -5.08 -21.71
C ASP A 26 -1.62 -5.26 -21.95
N GLU A 27 -1.22 -5.96 -23.01
CA GLU A 27 0.18 -6.11 -23.44
C GLU A 27 0.78 -4.77 -23.87
N ASP A 28 0.04 -3.96 -24.64
CA ASP A 28 0.48 -2.64 -25.04
C ASP A 28 0.55 -1.68 -23.83
N LEU A 29 -0.42 -1.73 -22.91
CA LEU A 29 -0.38 -0.96 -21.66
C LEU A 29 0.79 -1.35 -20.76
N TYR A 30 1.12 -2.64 -20.68
CA TYR A 30 2.28 -3.13 -19.95
C TYR A 30 3.58 -2.50 -20.49
N THR A 31 3.81 -2.57 -21.81
CA THR A 31 4.97 -1.92 -22.45
C THR A 31 4.97 -0.40 -22.26
N LEU A 32 3.81 0.26 -22.43
CA LEU A 32 3.68 1.71 -22.26
C LEU A 32 3.98 2.17 -20.83
N CYS A 33 3.58 1.41 -19.80
CA CYS A 33 3.85 1.73 -18.40
C CYS A 33 5.35 1.84 -18.12
N LYS A 34 6.11 0.83 -18.55
CA LYS A 34 7.54 0.70 -18.26
C LYS A 34 8.38 1.71 -19.04
N VAL A 35 8.00 1.98 -20.29
CA VAL A 35 8.63 3.02 -21.11
C VAL A 35 8.27 4.43 -20.62
N TRP A 36 7.02 4.66 -20.21
CA TRP A 36 6.61 5.95 -19.64
C TRP A 36 7.37 6.28 -18.36
N GLY A 37 7.48 5.34 -17.42
CA GLY A 37 8.27 5.53 -16.20
C GLY A 37 9.75 5.78 -16.47
N LEU A 38 10.36 5.01 -17.38
CA LEU A 38 11.75 5.24 -17.77
C LEU A 38 11.96 6.63 -18.37
N ILE A 39 11.07 7.08 -19.25
CA ILE A 39 11.09 8.44 -19.81
C ILE A 39 10.89 9.49 -18.69
N LYS A 40 9.95 9.26 -17.78
CA LYS A 40 9.61 10.18 -16.69
C LYS A 40 10.80 10.47 -15.77
N TYR A 41 11.53 9.44 -15.37
CA TYR A 41 12.61 9.57 -14.39
C TYR A 41 14.00 9.75 -15.02
N TYR A 42 14.27 9.25 -16.24
CA TYR A 42 15.60 9.33 -16.86
C TYR A 42 15.74 10.33 -18.02
N HIS A 43 14.66 10.78 -18.68
CA HIS A 43 14.80 11.76 -19.76
C HIS A 43 15.01 13.17 -19.19
N PRO A 44 16.12 13.89 -19.49
CA PRO A 44 16.44 15.17 -18.83
C PRO A 44 15.32 16.21 -18.90
N GLU A 45 14.64 16.36 -20.05
CA GLU A 45 13.57 17.36 -20.19
C GLU A 45 12.26 16.96 -19.49
N VAL A 46 12.05 15.67 -19.18
CA VAL A 46 10.82 15.20 -18.50
C VAL A 46 11.06 15.12 -16.99
N SER A 47 12.19 14.55 -16.57
CA SER A 47 12.64 14.48 -15.18
C SER A 47 13.00 15.85 -14.57
N ASN A 48 13.20 16.90 -15.38
CA ASN A 48 13.25 18.30 -14.93
C ASN A 48 11.93 19.06 -15.14
N GLY A 49 10.80 18.39 -15.39
CA GLY A 49 9.47 18.99 -15.49
C GLY A 49 9.18 19.87 -16.72
N LYS A 50 10.14 20.02 -17.64
CA LYS A 50 10.02 20.86 -18.85
C LYS A 50 9.16 20.23 -19.95
N ILE A 51 8.79 18.95 -19.80
CA ILE A 51 7.85 18.20 -20.61
C ILE A 51 6.96 17.42 -19.64
N ASP A 52 5.64 17.56 -19.80
CA ASP A 52 4.66 16.93 -18.92
C ASP A 52 4.50 15.43 -19.23
N ALA A 53 4.99 14.58 -18.32
CA ALA A 53 4.88 13.12 -18.43
C ALA A 53 3.41 12.66 -18.53
N ASP A 54 2.49 13.26 -17.76
CA ASP A 54 1.10 12.83 -17.74
C ASP A 54 0.42 13.10 -19.09
N SER A 55 0.70 14.26 -19.71
CA SER A 55 0.16 14.60 -21.03
C SER A 55 0.65 13.67 -22.13
N LEU A 56 1.90 13.18 -22.09
CA LEU A 56 2.38 12.16 -23.05
C LEU A 56 1.53 10.89 -22.97
N LEU A 57 1.32 10.37 -21.74
CA LEU A 57 0.54 9.15 -21.52
C LEU A 57 -0.94 9.35 -21.85
N LEU A 58 -1.58 10.37 -21.27
CA LEU A 58 -3.01 10.64 -21.44
C LEU A 58 -3.37 10.94 -22.90
N THR A 59 -2.45 11.49 -23.70
CA THR A 59 -2.65 11.68 -25.15
C THR A 59 -2.71 10.35 -25.88
N SER A 60 -1.78 9.43 -25.58
CA SER A 60 -1.81 8.07 -26.14
C SER A 60 -3.04 7.28 -25.68
N LEU A 61 -3.42 7.35 -24.40
CA LEU A 61 -4.58 6.65 -23.85
C LEU A 61 -5.95 7.13 -24.39
N ASN A 62 -5.99 8.19 -25.21
CA ASN A 62 -7.21 8.64 -25.89
C ASN A 62 -7.55 7.81 -27.16
N ARG A 63 -6.66 6.93 -27.62
CA ARG A 63 -6.85 6.09 -28.81
C ARG A 63 -6.08 4.79 -28.69
N ALA A 64 -6.64 3.67 -29.16
CA ALA A 64 -5.82 2.48 -29.37
C ALA A 64 -4.81 2.70 -30.51
N GLY A 65 -3.64 2.12 -30.33
CA GLY A 65 -2.58 1.93 -31.33
C GLY A 65 -1.68 0.78 -30.86
N LYS A 66 -0.57 0.50 -31.52
CA LYS A 66 0.47 -0.34 -30.90
C LYS A 66 1.34 0.50 -29.97
N ALA A 67 1.84 -0.11 -28.89
CA ALA A 67 2.78 0.56 -27.98
C ALA A 67 4.00 1.10 -28.76
N SER A 68 4.48 0.37 -29.76
CA SER A 68 5.52 0.81 -30.71
C SER A 68 5.22 2.15 -31.37
N ASP A 69 3.96 2.46 -31.67
CA ASP A 69 3.57 3.67 -32.41
C ASP A 69 3.49 4.87 -31.47
N HIS A 70 2.80 4.71 -30.34
CA HIS A 70 2.75 5.72 -29.27
C HIS A 70 4.16 6.07 -28.75
N ILE A 71 5.00 5.07 -28.52
CA ILE A 71 6.39 5.29 -28.08
C ILE A 71 7.19 6.00 -29.18
N LYS A 72 7.01 5.64 -30.45
CA LYS A 72 7.64 6.35 -31.58
C LYS A 72 7.23 7.83 -31.61
N GLU A 73 5.97 8.15 -31.31
CA GLU A 73 5.51 9.54 -31.20
C GLU A 73 6.14 10.26 -29.99
N TRP A 74 6.18 9.63 -28.81
CA TRP A 74 6.83 10.18 -27.62
C TRP A 74 8.31 10.50 -27.89
N LEU A 75 9.07 9.55 -28.44
CA LEU A 75 10.48 9.75 -28.79
C LEU A 75 10.63 10.89 -29.83
N THR A 76 9.79 10.91 -30.87
CA THR A 76 9.79 11.97 -31.91
C THR A 76 9.40 13.36 -31.38
N TYR A 77 8.76 13.44 -30.20
CA TYR A 77 8.45 14.68 -29.52
C TYR A 77 9.60 15.13 -28.61
N ILE A 78 10.13 14.24 -27.77
CA ILE A 78 11.17 14.59 -26.78
C ILE A 78 12.56 14.80 -27.41
N ASP A 79 12.92 14.04 -28.45
CA ASP A 79 14.24 14.13 -29.15
C ASP A 79 14.46 15.46 -29.88
N ARG A 80 13.43 16.31 -30.00
CA ARG A 80 13.54 17.67 -30.55
C ARG A 80 14.39 18.61 -29.69
N LYS A 81 14.75 18.18 -28.47
CA LYS A 81 15.64 18.86 -27.54
C LYS A 81 16.82 17.93 -27.21
N PRO A 82 18.01 18.12 -27.82
CA PRO A 82 19.08 17.13 -27.75
C PRO A 82 19.66 16.95 -26.34
N VAL A 83 19.64 15.71 -25.86
CA VAL A 83 20.31 15.31 -24.61
C VAL A 83 21.83 15.36 -24.81
N LYS A 84 22.53 16.12 -23.95
CA LYS A 84 23.99 16.04 -23.85
C LYS A 84 24.39 14.81 -23.04
N ASN A 85 24.74 13.72 -23.74
CA ASN A 85 25.41 12.59 -23.11
C ASN A 85 26.73 13.06 -22.48
N THR A 86 26.75 13.12 -21.15
CA THR A 86 27.97 13.13 -20.35
C THR A 86 28.27 11.68 -19.97
N ALA A 87 29.52 11.24 -20.11
CA ALA A 87 29.93 9.92 -19.65
C ALA A 87 30.25 9.98 -18.15
N VAL A 88 29.77 9.00 -17.39
CA VAL A 88 30.09 8.79 -15.98
C VAL A 88 30.49 7.33 -15.79
N ASN A 89 31.43 7.07 -14.87
CA ASN A 89 31.83 5.72 -14.52
C ASN A 89 30.66 4.97 -13.89
N THR A 90 30.30 3.82 -14.47
CA THR A 90 29.35 2.90 -13.85
C THR A 90 30.01 2.21 -12.66
N SER A 91 29.62 2.59 -11.44
CA SER A 91 29.95 1.87 -10.22
C SER A 91 29.32 0.47 -10.28
N LYS A 92 30.12 -0.53 -10.66
CA LYS A 92 29.73 -1.94 -10.58
C LYS A 92 29.65 -2.38 -9.12
N CYS A 93 28.49 -2.21 -8.51
CA CYS A 93 28.17 -2.73 -7.19
C CYS A 93 27.06 -3.79 -7.33
N ASP A 94 27.43 -5.07 -7.37
CA ASP A 94 26.48 -6.21 -7.42
C ASP A 94 26.08 -6.62 -5.99
N ASP A 95 25.59 -5.63 -5.24
CA ASP A 95 25.15 -5.77 -3.85
C ASP A 95 23.62 -5.95 -3.76
N ALA A 96 23.12 -6.44 -2.63
CA ALA A 96 21.69 -6.61 -2.36
C ALA A 96 20.90 -5.30 -2.60
N ASP A 97 21.44 -4.18 -2.14
CA ASP A 97 20.84 -2.84 -2.25
C ASP A 97 20.58 -2.41 -3.72
N ASN A 98 21.41 -2.90 -4.64
CA ASN A 98 21.35 -2.56 -6.07
C ASN A 98 20.40 -3.48 -6.88
N ARG A 99 19.77 -4.47 -6.25
CA ARG A 99 18.86 -5.44 -6.93
C ARG A 99 17.48 -4.87 -7.27
N ASN A 100 17.23 -3.61 -6.91
CA ASN A 100 15.91 -2.99 -6.98
C ASN A 100 15.49 -2.48 -8.37
N VAL A 101 16.35 -2.42 -9.40
CA VAL A 101 15.94 -2.03 -10.77
C VAL A 101 16.50 -3.00 -11.82
N SER A 102 15.66 -3.49 -12.75
CA SER A 102 16.08 -4.44 -13.79
C SER A 102 15.65 -3.99 -15.18
N LEU A 103 16.62 -3.51 -15.98
CA LEU A 103 16.39 -2.99 -17.33
C LEU A 103 16.30 -4.07 -18.41
N ASN A 104 16.37 -5.36 -18.04
CA ASN A 104 16.37 -6.47 -19.01
C ASN A 104 15.07 -6.57 -19.83
N TRP A 105 13.95 -6.04 -19.32
CA TRP A 105 12.69 -5.96 -20.06
C TRP A 105 12.83 -5.20 -21.39
N ILE A 106 13.71 -4.18 -21.48
CA ILE A 106 13.92 -3.43 -22.72
C ILE A 106 14.41 -4.36 -23.84
N LYS A 107 15.17 -5.41 -23.50
CA LYS A 107 15.68 -6.40 -24.46
C LYS A 107 14.59 -7.42 -24.84
N THR A 108 13.82 -7.91 -23.86
CA THR A 108 12.89 -9.03 -24.03
C THR A 108 11.48 -8.64 -24.46
N ASP A 109 11.05 -7.39 -24.27
CA ASP A 109 9.73 -6.90 -24.71
C ASP A 109 9.59 -7.02 -26.25
N LYS A 110 8.45 -7.55 -26.70
CA LYS A 110 8.15 -7.84 -28.11
C LYS A 110 7.41 -6.70 -28.82
N ASN A 111 6.86 -5.76 -28.07
CA ASN A 111 6.16 -4.57 -28.57
C ASN A 111 7.12 -3.38 -28.81
N LEU A 112 8.42 -3.56 -28.56
CA LEU A 112 9.48 -2.59 -28.86
C LEU A 112 10.26 -2.96 -30.13
N THR A 113 10.43 -2.00 -31.04
CA THR A 113 11.35 -2.13 -32.18
C THR A 113 12.81 -1.97 -31.75
N ASP A 114 13.76 -2.54 -32.48
CA ASP A 114 15.20 -2.46 -32.11
C ASP A 114 15.73 -1.02 -32.01
N LYS A 115 15.17 -0.08 -32.79
CA LYS A 115 15.48 1.35 -32.66
C LYS A 115 15.06 1.89 -31.29
N GLN A 116 13.86 1.51 -30.82
CA GLN A 116 13.38 1.90 -29.48
C GLN A 116 14.19 1.19 -28.39
N LYS A 117 14.51 -0.09 -28.54
CA LYS A 117 15.37 -0.82 -27.60
C LYS A 117 16.74 -0.14 -27.46
N LYS A 118 17.38 0.22 -28.57
CA LYS A 118 18.65 0.95 -28.59
C LYS A 118 18.54 2.31 -27.88
N TYR A 119 17.47 3.06 -28.15
CA TYR A 119 17.23 4.35 -27.51
C TYR A 119 17.04 4.21 -25.99
N LEU A 120 16.15 3.32 -25.56
CA LEU A 120 15.77 3.16 -24.15
C LEU A 120 16.93 2.61 -23.31
N ASN A 121 17.77 1.73 -23.86
CA ASN A 121 19.02 1.32 -23.20
C ASN A 121 20.00 2.50 -23.02
N ALA A 122 20.11 3.42 -23.99
CA ALA A 122 20.94 4.61 -23.85
C ALA A 122 20.36 5.62 -22.85
N LEU A 123 19.03 5.81 -22.87
CA LEU A 123 18.31 6.67 -21.93
C LEU A 123 18.48 6.20 -20.47
N ALA A 124 18.38 4.90 -20.23
CA ALA A 124 18.58 4.29 -18.92
C ALA A 124 20.04 4.32 -18.41
N GLN A 125 20.95 4.91 -19.19
CA GLN A 125 22.34 5.17 -18.81
C GLN A 125 22.65 6.69 -18.78
N ASN A 126 21.63 7.56 -18.84
CA ASN A 126 21.79 8.98 -18.53
C ASN A 126 22.19 9.14 -17.05
N PRO A 127 23.38 9.69 -16.73
CA PRO A 127 23.82 9.85 -15.35
C PRO A 127 23.22 11.07 -14.65
N ASN A 128 22.52 11.94 -15.39
CA ASN A 128 21.93 13.18 -14.88
C ASN A 128 20.40 13.18 -15.09
N PRO A 129 19.63 12.36 -14.35
CA PRO A 129 18.19 12.55 -14.21
C PRO A 129 17.90 13.87 -13.47
N GLY A 130 16.74 14.47 -13.75
CA GLY A 130 16.27 15.65 -13.03
C GLY A 130 15.53 15.33 -11.73
N THR A 131 15.49 16.31 -10.83
CA THR A 131 14.88 16.24 -9.49
C THR A 131 13.46 16.82 -9.44
N TYR A 132 12.69 16.72 -10.52
CA TYR A 132 11.29 17.21 -10.54
C TYR A 132 10.30 16.24 -9.90
N TYR A 133 10.64 14.95 -9.82
CA TYR A 133 9.82 13.91 -9.18
C TYR A 133 10.55 13.20 -8.04
N SER A 134 11.66 13.79 -7.58
CA SER A 134 12.54 13.22 -6.56
C SER A 134 13.28 14.33 -5.81
N HIS A 135 13.61 14.07 -4.54
CA HIS A 135 14.40 14.97 -3.71
C HIS A 135 15.69 14.31 -3.26
N ASN A 136 16.77 15.07 -3.27
CA ASN A 136 17.97 14.75 -2.49
C ASN A 136 17.66 15.10 -1.03
N VAL A 137 18.13 14.29 -0.09
CA VAL A 137 18.09 14.62 1.33
C VAL A 137 19.40 15.34 1.67
N ASP A 138 19.37 16.56 2.17
CA ASP A 138 20.56 17.46 2.18
C ASP A 138 21.77 16.97 3.01
N ASP A 139 21.64 15.90 3.82
CA ASP A 139 22.72 15.25 4.57
C ASP A 139 23.04 13.81 4.11
N ILE A 140 22.41 13.29 3.05
CA ILE A 140 22.60 11.90 2.56
C ILE A 140 22.60 11.85 1.03
N GLU A 141 23.51 11.09 0.41
CA GLU A 141 23.54 10.84 -1.05
C GLU A 141 22.38 9.96 -1.57
N THR A 142 21.21 9.97 -0.91
CA THR A 142 20.01 9.22 -1.29
C THR A 142 19.02 10.09 -2.07
N ILE A 143 18.72 9.65 -3.30
CA ILE A 143 17.62 10.19 -4.10
C ILE A 143 16.32 9.49 -3.66
N THR A 144 15.36 10.27 -3.16
CA THR A 144 14.05 9.78 -2.71
C THR A 144 12.94 10.22 -3.66
N TYR A 145 11.86 9.45 -3.78
CA TYR A 145 10.69 9.88 -4.57
C TYR A 145 10.00 11.06 -3.87
N SER A 146 9.56 12.06 -4.64
CA SER A 146 8.76 13.16 -4.11
C SER A 146 7.60 13.53 -5.03
N GLY A 147 6.39 13.22 -4.57
CA GLY A 147 5.15 13.42 -5.31
C GLY A 147 4.65 14.87 -5.37
N HIS A 148 5.40 15.86 -4.85
CA HIS A 148 4.91 17.23 -4.67
C HIS A 148 4.58 17.98 -5.98
N ASN A 149 5.16 17.54 -7.10
CA ASN A 149 4.89 18.07 -8.44
C ASN A 149 3.91 17.19 -9.25
N GLU A 150 3.36 16.12 -8.68
CA GLU A 150 2.38 15.28 -9.38
C GLU A 150 1.03 16.01 -9.51
N LYS A 151 0.40 15.90 -10.68
CA LYS A 151 -0.86 16.58 -10.99
C LYS A 151 -2.04 15.86 -10.36
N THR A 152 -2.76 16.57 -9.49
CA THR A 152 -4.02 16.13 -8.88
C THR A 152 -5.20 16.29 -9.84
N TYR A 153 -5.69 15.19 -10.38
CA TYR A 153 -6.85 15.14 -11.28
C TYR A 153 -8.15 14.85 -10.51
N LYS A 154 -8.75 15.89 -9.92
CA LYS A 154 -10.00 15.77 -9.15
C LYS A 154 -11.12 15.18 -10.01
N ASP A 155 -11.90 14.29 -9.39
CA ASP A 155 -13.11 13.65 -9.94
C ASP A 155 -12.90 12.87 -11.26
N LYS A 156 -11.64 12.51 -11.58
CA LYS A 156 -11.28 11.78 -12.80
C LYS A 156 -11.24 10.25 -12.68
N ASN A 157 -11.40 9.68 -11.48
CA ASN A 157 -11.34 8.22 -11.29
C ASN A 157 -12.42 7.43 -12.06
N GLY A 158 -13.51 8.06 -12.50
CA GLY A 158 -14.49 7.45 -13.40
C GLY A 158 -13.97 7.21 -14.83
N GLU A 159 -12.96 7.97 -15.28
CA GLU A 159 -12.35 7.82 -16.60
C GLU A 159 -11.21 6.78 -16.59
N GLU A 160 -11.29 5.79 -17.49
CA GLU A 160 -10.34 4.67 -17.58
C GLU A 160 -8.87 5.10 -17.67
N ARG A 161 -8.57 6.08 -18.54
CA ARG A 161 -7.20 6.61 -18.73
C ARG A 161 -6.56 7.17 -17.44
N TYR A 162 -7.36 7.69 -16.52
CA TYR A 162 -6.84 8.22 -15.25
C TYR A 162 -6.64 7.12 -14.20
N ARG A 163 -7.45 6.05 -14.19
CA ARG A 163 -7.17 4.85 -13.38
C ARG A 163 -5.88 4.17 -13.83
N ILE A 164 -5.65 4.10 -15.15
CA ILE A 164 -4.41 3.59 -15.72
C ILE A 164 -3.21 4.51 -15.38
N LEU A 165 -3.35 5.85 -15.44
CA LEU A 165 -2.32 6.78 -14.95
C LEU A 165 -2.01 6.58 -13.46
N ASN A 166 -3.02 6.36 -12.61
CA ASN A 166 -2.82 6.09 -11.17
C ASN A 166 -2.00 4.81 -10.95
N LEU A 167 -2.32 3.72 -11.66
CA LEU A 167 -1.52 2.49 -11.64
C LEU A 167 -0.09 2.73 -12.16
N PHE A 168 0.08 3.44 -13.28
CA PHE A 168 1.38 3.67 -13.88
C PHE A 168 2.27 4.53 -12.97
N ARG A 169 1.69 5.54 -12.28
CA ARG A 169 2.37 6.29 -11.22
C ARG A 169 2.82 5.37 -10.10
N ALA A 170 1.89 4.69 -9.43
CA ALA A 170 2.19 3.89 -8.24
C ALA A 170 3.16 2.73 -8.55
N TRP A 171 2.99 2.05 -9.68
CA TRP A 171 3.86 0.95 -10.10
C TRP A 171 5.29 1.42 -10.38
N ASN A 172 5.47 2.55 -11.09
CA ASN A 172 6.81 3.05 -11.39
C ASN A 172 7.49 3.70 -10.17
N VAL A 173 6.75 4.28 -9.23
CA VAL A 173 7.34 4.76 -7.96
C VAL A 173 7.99 3.59 -7.21
N ILE A 174 7.31 2.45 -7.12
CA ILE A 174 7.89 1.24 -6.52
C ILE A 174 9.01 0.64 -7.40
N GLU A 175 8.88 0.66 -8.74
CA GLU A 175 9.91 0.14 -9.65
C GLU A 175 11.27 0.81 -9.46
N TYR A 176 11.31 2.13 -9.23
CA TYR A 176 12.54 2.93 -9.23
C TYR A 176 12.99 3.46 -7.85
N PHE A 177 12.10 3.54 -6.84
CA PHE A 177 12.42 4.21 -5.56
C PHE A 177 12.15 3.38 -4.29
N PHE A 178 11.56 2.18 -4.39
CA PHE A 178 11.29 1.37 -3.19
C PHE A 178 12.51 0.51 -2.81
N PRO A 179 13.10 0.68 -1.60
CA PRO A 179 14.38 0.04 -1.24
C PRO A 179 14.29 -1.48 -1.04
N TYR A 180 13.09 -2.02 -0.83
CA TYR A 180 12.88 -3.44 -0.53
C TYR A 180 12.12 -4.18 -1.64
N LYS A 181 12.17 -3.70 -2.89
CA LYS A 181 11.46 -4.32 -4.02
C LYS A 181 11.93 -5.76 -4.28
N TYR A 182 13.18 -6.08 -3.94
CA TYR A 182 13.71 -7.45 -3.99
C TYR A 182 13.06 -8.41 -2.98
N ALA A 183 12.39 -7.90 -1.93
CA ALA A 183 11.76 -8.69 -0.88
C ALA A 183 10.26 -8.98 -1.13
N ILE A 184 9.65 -8.33 -2.13
CA ILE A 184 8.26 -8.56 -2.51
C ILE A 184 8.11 -10.00 -3.06
N SER A 185 7.17 -10.79 -2.52
CA SER A 185 7.03 -12.21 -2.89
C SER A 185 6.59 -12.44 -4.34
N LYS A 186 5.95 -11.43 -4.95
CA LYS A 186 5.52 -11.42 -6.34
C LYS A 186 6.49 -10.62 -7.21
N SER A 187 6.84 -11.17 -8.37
CA SER A 187 7.51 -10.40 -9.43
C SER A 187 6.74 -9.11 -9.73
N TRP A 188 7.40 -7.96 -9.63
CA TRP A 188 6.76 -6.65 -9.82
C TRP A 188 6.16 -6.49 -11.22
N ASP A 189 6.77 -7.12 -12.23
CA ASP A 189 6.22 -7.23 -13.59
C ASP A 189 4.89 -8.00 -13.64
N LYS A 190 4.77 -9.06 -12.84
CA LYS A 190 3.49 -9.77 -12.70
C LYS A 190 2.45 -8.93 -11.94
N VAL A 191 2.85 -8.11 -10.96
CA VAL A 191 1.93 -7.16 -10.33
C VAL A 191 1.37 -6.17 -11.36
N LEU A 192 2.19 -5.62 -12.27
CA LEU A 192 1.71 -4.76 -13.35
C LEU A 192 0.68 -5.48 -14.24
N ALA A 193 1.04 -6.67 -14.73
CA ALA A 193 0.17 -7.47 -15.61
C ALA A 193 -1.15 -7.86 -14.94
N ASP A 194 -1.13 -8.24 -13.66
CA ASP A 194 -2.33 -8.63 -12.91
C ASP A 194 -3.23 -7.42 -12.58
N PHE A 195 -2.67 -6.22 -12.41
CA PHE A 195 -3.44 -5.02 -12.01
C PHE A 195 -3.90 -4.12 -13.15
N ILE A 196 -3.30 -4.15 -14.35
CA ILE A 196 -3.81 -3.43 -15.53
C ILE A 196 -5.31 -3.69 -15.78
N PRO A 197 -5.80 -4.94 -15.88
CA PRO A 197 -7.23 -5.19 -16.10
C PRO A 197 -8.10 -4.79 -14.89
N GLN A 198 -7.57 -4.87 -13.67
CA GLN A 198 -8.29 -4.47 -12.46
C GLN A 198 -8.53 -2.96 -12.42
N PHE A 199 -7.48 -2.13 -12.57
CA PHE A 199 -7.61 -0.68 -12.66
C PHE A 199 -8.44 -0.24 -13.87
N ARG A 200 -8.35 -0.95 -15.00
CA ARG A 200 -9.21 -0.68 -16.16
C ARG A 200 -10.69 -0.82 -15.81
N ASN A 201 -11.06 -1.92 -15.15
CA ASN A 201 -12.46 -2.28 -14.91
C ASN A 201 -13.07 -1.69 -13.62
N ALA A 202 -12.26 -1.14 -12.71
CA ALA A 202 -12.70 -0.55 -11.44
C ALA A 202 -13.37 0.83 -11.61
N SER A 203 -14.51 0.91 -12.33
CA SER A 203 -15.20 2.17 -12.65
C SER A 203 -16.05 2.77 -11.54
N ASP A 204 -16.45 1.98 -10.53
CA ASP A 204 -17.14 2.48 -9.35
C ASP A 204 -16.16 2.73 -8.17
N ARG A 205 -16.60 3.55 -7.22
CA ARG A 205 -15.80 3.98 -6.07
C ARG A 205 -15.32 2.82 -5.18
N LEU A 206 -16.20 1.86 -4.87
CA LEU A 206 -15.88 0.78 -3.93
C LEU A 206 -14.92 -0.24 -4.56
N THR A 207 -15.11 -0.57 -5.84
CA THR A 207 -14.17 -1.41 -6.59
C THR A 207 -12.82 -0.71 -6.75
N HIS A 208 -12.81 0.59 -7.08
CA HIS A 208 -11.57 1.38 -7.17
C HIS A 208 -10.78 1.37 -5.86
N SER A 209 -11.43 1.63 -4.72
CA SER A 209 -10.78 1.61 -3.40
C SER A 209 -10.30 0.21 -2.99
N LYS A 210 -11.05 -0.85 -3.33
CA LYS A 210 -10.59 -2.25 -3.17
C LYS A 210 -9.39 -2.58 -4.06
N THR A 211 -9.36 -2.10 -5.31
CA THR A 211 -8.22 -2.28 -6.21
C THR A 211 -6.98 -1.52 -5.73
N LEU A 212 -7.13 -0.31 -5.21
CA LEU A 212 -6.04 0.45 -4.58
C LEU A 212 -5.46 -0.28 -3.35
N MET A 213 -6.32 -0.72 -2.42
CA MET A 213 -5.87 -1.48 -1.23
C MET A 213 -5.23 -2.81 -1.62
N ALA A 214 -5.78 -3.53 -2.60
CA ALA A 214 -5.19 -4.78 -3.09
C ALA A 214 -3.84 -4.56 -3.78
N PHE A 215 -3.66 -3.45 -4.52
CA PHE A 215 -2.38 -3.08 -5.11
C PHE A 215 -1.35 -2.75 -4.03
N SER A 216 -1.69 -1.89 -3.07
CA SER A 216 -0.81 -1.53 -1.95
C SER A 216 -0.39 -2.77 -1.14
N SER A 217 -1.33 -3.69 -0.87
CA SER A 217 -1.04 -4.96 -0.19
C SER A 217 0.03 -5.81 -0.89
N THR A 218 0.21 -5.70 -2.22
CA THR A 218 1.28 -6.42 -2.94
C THR A 218 2.69 -5.87 -2.72
N ILE A 219 2.86 -4.75 -2.03
CA ILE A 219 4.18 -4.23 -1.63
C ILE A 219 4.71 -5.00 -0.39
N GLU A 220 3.81 -5.62 0.39
CA GLU A 220 4.14 -6.43 1.58
C GLU A 220 4.99 -5.67 2.63
N ASP A 221 4.85 -4.34 2.70
CA ASP A 221 5.47 -3.49 3.73
C ASP A 221 4.41 -2.97 4.70
N THR A 222 4.65 -3.12 6.00
CA THR A 222 3.77 -2.62 7.08
C THR A 222 3.67 -1.09 7.10
N HIS A 223 4.61 -0.38 6.48
CA HIS A 223 4.62 1.08 6.35
C HIS A 223 3.92 1.57 5.07
N GLY A 224 3.42 0.67 4.23
CA GLY A 224 2.61 1.03 3.08
C GLY A 224 1.25 1.56 3.52
N GLU A 225 0.98 2.84 3.34
CA GLU A 225 -0.33 3.42 3.64
C GLU A 225 -1.03 4.02 2.41
N ILE A 226 -2.34 4.24 2.53
CA ILE A 226 -3.14 5.00 1.57
C ILE A 226 -3.83 6.11 2.36
N THR A 227 -3.49 7.36 2.04
CA THR A 227 -4.00 8.55 2.72
C THR A 227 -4.86 9.37 1.75
N PRO A 228 -6.15 9.65 2.07
CA PRO A 228 -6.87 9.26 3.28
C PRO A 228 -7.20 7.76 3.34
N SER A 229 -7.30 7.25 4.57
CA SER A 229 -7.59 5.84 4.87
C SER A 229 -8.86 5.31 4.19
N LEU A 230 -8.73 4.20 3.46
CA LEU A 230 -9.82 3.54 2.73
C LEU A 230 -10.54 2.44 3.53
N TYR A 231 -10.04 2.08 4.72
CA TYR A 231 -10.57 0.99 5.54
C TYR A 231 -12.07 1.11 5.80
N THR A 232 -12.53 2.31 6.18
CA THR A 232 -13.94 2.61 6.46
C THR A 232 -14.82 2.44 5.23
N GLU A 233 -14.31 2.74 4.03
CA GLU A 233 -15.05 2.61 2.78
C GLU A 233 -15.11 1.14 2.30
N VAL A 234 -14.04 0.38 2.51
CA VAL A 234 -13.90 -1.00 2.05
C VAL A 234 -14.54 -2.02 3.02
N PHE A 235 -14.59 -1.72 4.32
CA PHE A 235 -15.07 -2.63 5.38
C PHE A 235 -16.30 -2.10 6.16
N GLY A 236 -16.47 -0.78 6.35
CA GLY A 236 -17.75 -0.13 6.71
C GLY A 236 -17.93 0.47 8.13
N THR A 237 -19.07 1.16 8.38
CA THR A 237 -19.50 1.79 9.68
C THR A 237 -20.95 1.21 10.33
N TYR A 238 -20.17 0.26 11.07
CA TYR A 238 -20.46 -0.60 12.26
C TYR A 238 -19.33 -1.63 12.54
N GLY A 239 -19.17 -2.03 13.80
CA GLY A 239 -18.24 -3.11 14.23
C GLY A 239 -18.72 -3.86 15.48
N ALA A 240 -17.89 -4.75 16.03
CA ALA A 240 -18.23 -5.48 17.27
C ALA A 240 -18.22 -4.56 18.52
N PRO A 241 -19.06 -4.83 19.54
CA PRO A 241 -19.05 -4.13 20.83
C PRO A 241 -17.87 -4.53 21.75
N PHE A 242 -16.81 -5.12 21.20
CA PHE A 242 -15.62 -5.60 21.90
C PHE A 242 -14.38 -5.56 21.00
N THR A 243 -13.19 -5.50 21.60
CA THR A 243 -11.90 -5.69 20.94
C THR A 243 -11.48 -7.16 20.96
N ILE A 244 -10.55 -7.53 20.09
CA ILE A 244 -9.97 -8.87 19.99
C ILE A 244 -8.45 -8.82 19.85
N GLN A 245 -7.80 -9.94 20.14
CA GLN A 245 -6.47 -10.30 19.68
C GLN A 245 -6.55 -11.62 18.92
N ILE A 246 -5.78 -11.76 17.84
CA ILE A 246 -5.68 -13.03 17.09
C ILE A 246 -4.55 -13.88 17.68
N THR A 247 -4.85 -15.15 17.98
CA THR A 247 -3.87 -16.17 18.38
C THR A 247 -4.38 -17.55 17.99
N GLU A 248 -3.48 -18.46 17.63
CA GLU A 248 -3.81 -19.86 17.24
C GLU A 248 -4.99 -19.97 16.24
N ASP A 249 -4.96 -19.18 15.16
CA ASP A 249 -6.01 -19.09 14.12
C ASP A 249 -7.42 -18.63 14.59
N LYS A 250 -7.55 -18.23 15.86
CA LYS A 250 -8.80 -17.82 16.53
C LYS A 250 -8.73 -16.35 16.97
N ALA A 251 -9.90 -15.76 17.28
CA ALA A 251 -10.00 -14.43 17.87
C ALA A 251 -10.37 -14.52 19.36
N VAL A 252 -9.51 -14.04 20.26
CA VAL A 252 -9.78 -13.96 21.70
C VAL A 252 -10.27 -12.56 22.03
N VAL A 253 -11.40 -12.44 22.73
CA VAL A 253 -11.97 -11.16 23.16
C VAL A 253 -11.09 -10.53 24.24
N THR A 254 -10.61 -9.31 24.05
CA THR A 254 -9.68 -8.67 25.01
C THR A 254 -10.37 -7.67 25.94
N LYS A 255 -11.28 -6.83 25.43
CA LYS A 255 -11.99 -5.80 26.21
C LYS A 255 -13.37 -5.53 25.64
N MET A 256 -14.34 -5.25 26.51
CA MET A 256 -15.69 -4.84 26.12
C MET A 256 -15.74 -3.32 25.93
N ILE A 257 -16.49 -2.83 24.92
CA ILE A 257 -16.48 -1.41 24.51
C ILE A 257 -17.79 -0.71 24.92
N GLU A 258 -18.93 -1.20 24.45
CA GLU A 258 -20.26 -0.59 24.66
C GLU A 258 -21.32 -1.70 24.85
N PRO A 259 -22.23 -1.59 25.83
CA PRO A 259 -23.32 -2.55 26.01
C PRO A 259 -24.43 -2.36 24.94
N PRO A 260 -25.27 -3.38 24.70
CA PRO A 260 -25.31 -4.70 25.34
C PRO A 260 -24.22 -5.65 24.82
N TYR A 261 -23.73 -6.52 25.71
CA TYR A 261 -22.62 -7.42 25.43
C TYR A 261 -23.01 -8.81 24.90
N TYR A 262 -24.31 -9.13 24.78
CA TYR A 262 -24.82 -10.40 24.24
C TYR A 262 -24.24 -11.67 24.92
N GLY A 263 -23.85 -11.56 26.20
CA GLY A 263 -23.21 -12.63 26.97
C GLY A 263 -21.70 -12.81 26.75
N VAL A 264 -21.09 -12.00 25.88
CA VAL A 264 -19.64 -12.01 25.58
C VAL A 264 -18.84 -11.38 26.73
N LYS A 265 -17.68 -11.97 27.04
CA LYS A 265 -16.77 -11.58 28.13
C LYS A 265 -15.30 -11.55 27.65
N PRO A 266 -14.42 -10.77 28.31
CA PRO A 266 -12.98 -10.83 28.07
C PRO A 266 -12.39 -12.22 28.34
N GLY A 267 -11.68 -12.76 27.35
CA GLY A 267 -11.09 -14.09 27.28
C GLY A 267 -12.02 -15.18 26.76
N ASP A 268 -13.20 -14.83 26.23
CA ASP A 268 -13.95 -15.73 25.35
C ASP A 268 -13.18 -15.93 24.03
N VAL A 269 -13.18 -17.16 23.50
CA VAL A 269 -12.51 -17.52 22.25
C VAL A 269 -13.54 -17.68 21.13
N ILE A 270 -13.29 -17.08 19.98
CA ILE A 270 -14.13 -17.10 18.79
C ILE A 270 -13.41 -17.86 17.68
N GLU A 271 -14.03 -18.91 17.19
CA GLU A 271 -13.52 -19.82 16.16
C GLU A 271 -14.11 -19.52 14.77
N THR A 272 -15.39 -19.13 14.72
CA THR A 272 -16.06 -18.73 13.47
C THR A 272 -16.87 -17.45 13.65
N LEU A 273 -16.91 -16.65 12.59
CA LEU A 273 -17.81 -15.51 12.41
C LEU A 273 -18.71 -15.81 11.20
N ASP A 274 -20.03 -15.74 11.41
CA ASP A 274 -21.07 -16.08 10.42
C ASP A 274 -20.87 -17.47 9.77
N ASN A 275 -20.35 -18.41 10.57
CA ASN A 275 -19.95 -19.79 10.25
C ASN A 275 -18.65 -19.94 9.42
N ILE A 276 -17.96 -18.84 9.08
CA ILE A 276 -16.64 -18.87 8.42
C ILE A 276 -15.54 -18.86 9.49
N PRO A 277 -14.54 -19.76 9.46
CA PRO A 277 -13.42 -19.75 10.40
C PRO A 277 -12.64 -18.44 10.38
N ILE A 278 -12.21 -17.95 11.55
CA ILE A 278 -11.54 -16.64 11.68
C ILE A 278 -10.30 -16.53 10.77
N LYS A 279 -9.45 -17.56 10.75
CA LYS A 279 -8.28 -17.63 9.84
C LYS A 279 -8.62 -17.50 8.35
N ASP A 280 -9.77 -18.00 7.90
CA ASP A 280 -10.14 -17.99 6.49
C ASP A 280 -10.62 -16.59 6.09
N ILE A 281 -11.29 -15.89 7.01
CA ILE A 281 -11.61 -14.45 6.86
C ILE A 281 -10.33 -13.62 6.86
N ILE A 282 -9.37 -13.91 7.75
CA ILE A 282 -8.07 -13.23 7.77
C ILE A 282 -7.35 -13.42 6.42
N ALA A 283 -7.22 -14.65 5.92
CA ALA A 283 -6.62 -14.94 4.63
C ALA A 283 -7.36 -14.25 3.46
N GLU A 284 -8.69 -14.19 3.50
CA GLU A 284 -9.49 -13.56 2.45
C GLU A 284 -9.44 -12.02 2.50
N LYS A 285 -9.35 -11.39 3.66
CA LYS A 285 -9.33 -9.91 3.79
C LYS A 285 -7.93 -9.32 3.87
N SER A 286 -6.92 -10.05 4.34
CA SER A 286 -5.53 -9.55 4.44
C SER A 286 -4.92 -9.21 3.07
N LYS A 287 -5.51 -9.67 1.96
CA LYS A 287 -5.16 -9.27 0.58
C LYS A 287 -5.40 -7.79 0.26
N TYR A 288 -6.01 -7.04 1.16
CA TYR A 288 -6.18 -5.59 1.10
C TYR A 288 -5.27 -4.84 2.09
N ILE A 289 -4.49 -5.57 2.89
CA ILE A 289 -3.69 -5.03 3.99
C ILE A 289 -2.19 -5.19 3.62
N PRO A 290 -1.42 -4.11 3.52
CA PRO A 290 0.03 -4.17 3.35
C PRO A 290 0.67 -4.52 4.71
N ALA A 291 1.42 -5.63 4.75
CA ALA A 291 1.89 -6.23 6.00
C ALA A 291 3.08 -7.16 5.78
N SER A 292 4.19 -6.90 6.48
CA SER A 292 5.48 -7.57 6.29
C SER A 292 5.58 -9.00 6.82
N ASN A 293 4.61 -9.44 7.63
CA ASN A 293 4.56 -10.79 8.18
C ASN A 293 3.14 -11.13 8.70
N ASN A 294 2.95 -12.37 9.13
CA ASN A 294 1.65 -12.83 9.63
C ASN A 294 1.28 -12.23 11.00
N ALA A 295 2.24 -11.82 11.83
CA ALA A 295 1.94 -11.15 13.10
C ALA A 295 1.28 -9.78 12.86
N VAL A 296 1.73 -9.04 11.84
CA VAL A 296 1.09 -7.78 11.39
C VAL A 296 -0.31 -8.06 10.79
N LYS A 297 -0.46 -9.08 9.93
CA LYS A 297 -1.78 -9.46 9.37
C LYS A 297 -2.79 -9.86 10.46
N ASN A 298 -2.31 -10.50 11.53
CA ASN A 298 -3.07 -10.87 12.72
C ASN A 298 -3.36 -9.67 13.64
N ARG A 299 -2.40 -8.76 13.82
CA ARG A 299 -2.59 -7.47 14.51
C ARG A 299 -3.72 -6.70 13.84
N ASP A 300 -3.61 -6.45 12.54
CA ASP A 300 -4.49 -5.55 11.81
C ASP A 300 -5.87 -6.16 11.46
N ALA A 301 -6.13 -7.39 11.90
CA ALA A 301 -7.40 -8.09 11.70
C ALA A 301 -8.61 -7.34 12.29
N TYR A 302 -8.43 -6.61 13.40
CA TYR A 302 -9.51 -5.82 14.01
C TYR A 302 -10.07 -4.76 13.03
N ASN A 303 -9.29 -4.31 12.04
CA ASN A 303 -9.74 -3.29 11.08
C ASN A 303 -10.90 -3.76 10.20
N TYR A 304 -11.01 -5.08 9.96
CA TYR A 304 -11.98 -5.63 9.02
C TYR A 304 -12.87 -6.75 9.60
N LEU A 305 -12.37 -7.56 10.56
CA LEU A 305 -12.97 -8.86 10.88
C LEU A 305 -14.47 -8.80 11.19
N PHE A 306 -14.89 -7.88 12.08
CA PHE A 306 -16.29 -7.72 12.48
C PHE A 306 -17.01 -6.53 11.81
N LYS A 307 -16.41 -5.87 10.80
CA LYS A 307 -17.04 -4.70 10.17
C LYS A 307 -18.19 -5.12 9.23
N SER A 308 -19.11 -4.20 8.97
CA SER A 308 -20.13 -4.27 7.92
C SER A 308 -20.41 -2.85 7.42
N ASN A 309 -21.22 -2.72 6.36
CA ASN A 309 -21.80 -1.45 5.92
C ASN A 309 -23.25 -1.20 6.39
N ASN A 310 -23.82 -2.07 7.26
CA ASN A 310 -25.06 -1.81 7.99
C ASN A 310 -24.91 -2.04 9.50
N GLU A 311 -25.82 -1.47 10.31
CA GLU A 311 -26.06 -1.85 11.71
C GLU A 311 -26.74 -3.24 11.86
N ASP A 312 -26.31 -4.20 11.04
CA ASP A 312 -26.81 -5.57 11.02
C ASP A 312 -26.25 -6.41 12.19
N THR A 313 -26.67 -7.67 12.27
CA THR A 313 -26.16 -8.64 13.23
C THR A 313 -25.11 -9.55 12.61
N PHE A 314 -24.31 -10.17 13.47
CA PHE A 314 -23.42 -11.29 13.13
C PHE A 314 -23.52 -12.38 14.19
N THR A 315 -23.12 -13.59 13.83
CA THR A 315 -23.13 -14.77 14.71
C THR A 315 -21.71 -15.26 14.96
N ILE A 316 -21.32 -15.38 16.23
CA ILE A 316 -20.04 -15.97 16.63
C ILE A 316 -20.25 -17.36 17.24
N LYS A 317 -19.29 -18.25 16.98
CA LYS A 317 -19.17 -19.55 17.65
C LYS A 317 -17.77 -19.73 18.21
N GLY A 318 -17.67 -20.45 19.31
CA GLY A 318 -16.44 -20.73 20.03
C GLY A 318 -16.74 -21.15 21.46
N TYR A 319 -15.89 -20.80 22.42
CA TYR A 319 -15.98 -21.26 23.81
C TYR A 319 -15.49 -20.21 24.80
N ASP A 320 -16.00 -20.26 26.03
CA ASP A 320 -15.51 -19.41 27.12
C ASP A 320 -14.32 -20.02 27.88
N LYS A 321 -13.86 -19.36 28.95
CA LYS A 321 -12.71 -19.79 29.78
C LYS A 321 -12.88 -21.15 30.46
N GLU A 322 -14.11 -21.63 30.60
CA GLU A 322 -14.42 -22.95 31.18
C GLU A 322 -14.54 -24.02 30.07
N ASN A 323 -14.24 -23.65 28.82
CA ASN A 323 -14.42 -24.41 27.58
C ASN A 323 -15.90 -24.72 27.28
N VAL A 324 -16.84 -23.95 27.83
CA VAL A 324 -18.27 -24.11 27.52
C VAL A 324 -18.53 -23.53 26.12
N PRO A 325 -19.02 -24.33 25.15
CA PRO A 325 -19.24 -23.84 23.80
C PRO A 325 -20.43 -22.89 23.73
N PHE A 326 -20.29 -21.81 22.96
CA PHE A 326 -21.36 -20.84 22.73
C PHE A 326 -21.65 -20.64 21.23
N ASN A 327 -22.88 -20.19 20.95
CA ASN A 327 -23.31 -19.66 19.68
C ASN A 327 -24.12 -18.38 19.99
N ARG A 328 -23.64 -17.21 19.57
CA ARG A 328 -24.20 -15.91 20.00
C ARG A 328 -24.39 -14.98 18.81
N THR A 329 -25.57 -14.37 18.70
CA THR A 329 -25.86 -13.34 17.70
C THR A 329 -25.77 -11.96 18.36
N ILE A 330 -25.00 -11.06 17.73
CA ILE A 330 -24.59 -9.75 18.25
C ILE A 330 -24.98 -8.69 17.22
N LYS A 331 -25.50 -7.53 17.65
CA LYS A 331 -25.67 -6.37 16.76
C LYS A 331 -24.35 -5.59 16.67
N ARG A 332 -23.99 -5.12 15.47
CA ARG A 332 -22.86 -4.20 15.27
C ARG A 332 -23.18 -2.80 15.82
N THR A 333 -22.14 -2.03 16.18
CA THR A 333 -22.25 -0.69 16.79
C THR A 333 -21.37 0.36 16.08
N ASP A 334 -21.79 1.62 16.14
CA ASP A 334 -21.28 2.78 15.37
C ASP A 334 -19.89 3.30 15.80
N LYS A 335 -19.50 3.13 17.07
CA LYS A 335 -18.32 3.81 17.65
C LYS A 335 -16.97 3.17 17.25
N ILE A 336 -16.63 3.21 15.97
CA ILE A 336 -15.39 2.66 15.39
C ILE A 336 -14.13 3.41 15.83
N ASN A 337 -14.20 4.73 16.00
CA ASN A 337 -13.00 5.58 16.15
C ASN A 337 -12.33 5.57 17.54
N VAL A 338 -12.86 4.82 18.51
CA VAL A 338 -12.23 4.69 19.84
C VAL A 338 -10.91 3.90 19.77
N TRP A 339 -10.74 3.07 18.75
CA TRP A 339 -9.74 1.99 18.73
C TRP A 339 -8.31 2.49 18.45
N TYR A 340 -8.17 3.75 18.01
CA TYR A 340 -6.87 4.37 17.70
C TYR A 340 -6.60 5.68 18.45
N LYS A 341 -7.56 6.25 19.18
CA LYS A 341 -7.37 7.55 19.84
C LYS A 341 -6.36 7.51 21.00
N GLU A 342 -6.05 6.31 21.50
CA GLU A 342 -5.11 6.07 22.62
C GLU A 342 -4.06 4.98 22.32
N GLY A 343 -4.01 4.48 21.07
CA GLY A 343 -3.01 3.51 20.61
C GLY A 343 -3.20 2.06 21.09
N ILE A 344 -2.96 1.11 20.16
CA ILE A 344 -2.78 -0.35 20.36
C ILE A 344 -4.00 -1.09 20.97
N PRO A 345 -4.37 -2.30 20.49
CA PRO A 345 -5.34 -3.16 21.17
C PRO A 345 -4.78 -3.66 22.52
N ASP A 346 -5.11 -2.95 23.61
CA ASP A 346 -4.79 -3.26 25.02
C ASP A 346 -3.39 -3.89 25.25
N ASN A 347 -2.33 -3.12 24.97
CA ASN A 347 -1.11 -3.29 25.75
C ASN A 347 -1.39 -2.69 27.16
N PRO A 348 -1.46 -3.50 28.24
CA PRO A 348 -1.81 -3.01 29.57
C PRO A 348 -0.74 -2.07 30.17
N LEU A 349 0.47 -2.03 29.59
CA LEU A 349 1.57 -1.18 30.05
C LEU A 349 1.50 0.25 29.44
N VAL A 350 0.83 0.41 28.31
CA VAL A 350 0.71 1.71 27.60
C VAL A 350 -0.41 2.58 28.18
N ARG A 351 -1.39 1.97 28.87
CA ARG A 351 -2.66 2.63 29.29
C ARG A 351 -2.64 3.18 30.72
N TYR A 352 -1.55 3.84 31.07
CA TYR A 352 -1.48 4.75 32.22
C TYR A 352 -1.65 6.20 31.77
N ASP A 353 -2.08 7.11 32.64
CA ASP A 353 -2.09 8.55 32.35
C ASP A 353 -0.66 9.13 32.29
N GLU A 354 -0.43 10.29 31.65
CA GLU A 354 0.91 10.89 31.49
C GLU A 354 1.73 11.00 32.79
N LYS A 355 1.07 11.21 33.93
CA LYS A 355 1.73 11.38 35.22
C LYS A 355 2.13 10.02 35.79
N THR A 356 1.30 9.01 35.61
CA THR A 356 1.60 7.61 35.97
C THR A 356 2.61 6.98 35.00
N GLN A 357 2.56 7.29 33.70
CA GLN A 357 3.55 6.88 32.68
C GLN A 357 4.97 7.34 33.09
N LYS A 358 5.14 8.61 33.46
CA LYS A 358 6.41 9.16 33.99
C LYS A 358 6.85 8.56 35.33
N THR A 359 5.99 7.80 36.02
CA THR A 359 6.26 7.24 37.34
C THR A 359 6.57 5.73 37.29
N ILE A 360 6.07 4.98 36.30
CA ILE A 360 6.13 3.50 36.28
C ILE A 360 6.62 2.92 34.93
N TYR A 361 7.45 3.64 34.16
CA TYR A 361 8.17 3.02 33.04
C TYR A 361 9.42 2.22 33.50
N SER A 362 9.84 2.34 34.76
CA SER A 362 10.91 1.50 35.32
C SER A 362 10.76 1.28 36.83
N ALA A 363 11.29 0.17 37.33
CA ALA A 363 11.25 -0.20 38.75
C ALA A 363 12.40 -1.13 39.13
N ILE A 364 12.79 -1.16 40.42
CA ILE A 364 13.61 -2.23 41.01
C ILE A 364 12.73 -2.97 42.01
N THR A 365 12.58 -4.28 41.82
CA THR A 365 11.81 -5.16 42.72
C THR A 365 12.59 -5.50 43.98
N ASP A 366 11.88 -5.91 45.04
CA ASP A 366 12.45 -6.38 46.33
C ASP A 366 13.52 -7.48 46.19
N LYS A 367 13.50 -8.22 45.07
CA LYS A 367 14.50 -9.25 44.74
C LYS A 367 15.81 -8.69 44.18
N ASN A 368 15.89 -7.37 44.00
CA ASN A 368 16.91 -6.61 43.25
C ASN A 368 16.97 -6.99 41.76
N ILE A 369 15.81 -7.09 41.10
CA ILE A 369 15.68 -7.21 39.64
C ILE A 369 15.10 -5.90 39.11
N GLY A 370 15.80 -5.29 38.15
CA GLY A 370 15.34 -4.10 37.44
C GLY A 370 14.33 -4.44 36.34
N TYR A 371 13.38 -3.55 36.11
CA TYR A 371 12.43 -3.59 35.01
C TYR A 371 12.45 -2.25 34.28
N ILE A 372 12.45 -2.28 32.95
CA ILE A 372 12.34 -1.09 32.09
C ILE A 372 11.34 -1.42 30.96
N ASP A 373 10.30 -0.60 30.83
CA ASP A 373 9.45 -0.57 29.62
C ASP A 373 10.06 0.37 28.59
N PHE A 374 10.33 -0.16 27.40
CA PHE A 374 10.95 0.60 26.31
C PHE A 374 9.98 1.46 25.52
N SER A 375 8.67 1.19 25.59
CA SER A 375 7.65 1.97 24.90
C SER A 375 7.46 3.38 25.47
N MET A 376 7.97 3.62 26.69
CA MET A 376 7.86 4.88 27.42
C MET A 376 9.23 5.51 27.78
N LEU A 377 10.34 4.94 27.32
CA LEU A 377 11.69 5.42 27.66
C LEU A 377 12.04 6.71 26.91
N ASN A 378 12.22 7.81 27.64
CA ASN A 378 12.84 9.03 27.11
C ASN A 378 14.33 8.77 26.80
N PRO A 379 14.80 8.91 25.54
CA PRO A 379 16.20 8.65 25.19
C PRO A 379 17.23 9.46 26.01
N ALA A 380 16.87 10.66 26.48
CA ALA A 380 17.73 11.51 27.30
C ALA A 380 17.91 10.99 28.75
N GLU A 381 16.99 10.15 29.24
CA GLU A 381 17.02 9.61 30.61
C GLU A 381 17.79 8.27 30.70
N THR A 382 18.06 7.65 29.54
CA THR A 382 18.83 6.40 29.35
C THR A 382 20.05 6.25 30.26
N ASP A 383 20.96 7.22 30.27
CA ASP A 383 22.25 7.09 30.98
C ASP A 383 22.06 7.16 32.51
N SER A 384 21.08 7.94 32.98
CA SER A 384 20.70 8.00 34.39
C SER A 384 19.99 6.73 34.85
N LEU A 385 19.09 6.20 34.02
CA LEU A 385 18.38 4.95 34.28
C LEU A 385 19.33 3.76 34.35
N MET A 386 20.21 3.60 33.36
CA MET A 386 21.20 2.52 33.35
C MET A 386 22.19 2.62 34.51
N LYS A 387 22.55 3.85 34.94
CA LYS A 387 23.35 4.07 36.15
C LYS A 387 22.64 3.61 37.42
N ALA A 388 21.33 3.81 37.55
CA ALA A 388 20.54 3.33 38.68
C ALA A 388 20.39 1.79 38.65
N MET A 389 20.14 1.20 37.47
CA MET A 389 19.94 -0.24 37.30
C MET A 389 21.24 -1.06 37.35
N LYS A 390 22.42 -0.43 37.26
CA LYS A 390 23.75 -1.08 37.19
C LYS A 390 24.02 -2.11 38.29
N ASN A 391 23.47 -1.92 39.49
CA ASN A 391 23.70 -2.80 40.64
C ASN A 391 22.55 -3.81 40.89
N THR A 392 21.62 -3.95 39.94
CA THR A 392 20.61 -5.01 39.97
C THR A 392 21.23 -6.37 39.65
N LYS A 393 20.60 -7.47 40.08
CA LYS A 393 21.01 -8.84 39.75
C LYS A 393 20.69 -9.23 38.29
N GLY A 394 19.95 -8.38 37.58
CA GLY A 394 19.46 -8.59 36.23
C GLY A 394 18.39 -7.54 35.90
N ILE A 395 18.25 -7.23 34.61
CA ILE A 395 17.30 -6.24 34.10
C ILE A 395 16.38 -6.93 33.09
N VAL A 396 15.06 -6.76 33.26
CA VAL A 396 14.04 -7.16 32.30
C VAL A 396 13.71 -5.95 31.43
N LEU A 397 13.88 -6.08 30.12
CA LEU A 397 13.58 -5.05 29.13
C LEU A 397 12.31 -5.45 28.36
N ILE A 398 11.27 -4.62 28.45
CA ILE A 398 10.00 -4.85 27.73
C ILE A 398 10.02 -4.02 26.45
N LEU A 399 10.48 -4.65 25.36
CA LEU A 399 10.53 -4.03 24.04
C LEU A 399 9.13 -4.11 23.38
N GLY A 400 8.40 -3.00 23.41
CA GLY A 400 7.14 -2.82 22.68
C GLY A 400 7.35 -2.44 21.20
N ASP A 401 6.37 -1.75 20.61
CA ASP A 401 6.40 -1.28 19.20
C ASP A 401 7.45 -0.18 18.88
N ILE A 402 8.45 0.04 19.74
CA ILE A 402 9.46 1.10 19.61
C ILE A 402 10.87 0.52 19.48
N MET A 403 11.63 1.02 18.50
CA MET A 403 13.00 0.60 18.23
C MET A 403 13.95 0.99 19.38
N MET A 404 14.78 0.05 19.82
CA MET A 404 15.94 0.36 20.67
C MET A 404 16.86 1.35 19.96
N THR A 405 17.13 2.50 20.59
CA THR A 405 18.08 3.48 20.05
C THR A 405 19.53 2.98 20.19
N ALA A 406 20.40 3.34 19.25
CA ALA A 406 21.84 3.07 19.36
C ALA A 406 22.46 3.65 20.65
N ALA A 407 21.88 4.74 21.16
CA ALA A 407 22.25 5.38 22.42
C ALA A 407 22.01 4.50 23.67
N PHE A 408 21.16 3.47 23.59
CA PHE A 408 20.99 2.48 24.67
C PHE A 408 21.91 1.27 24.50
N LEU A 409 22.07 0.78 23.26
CA LEU A 409 22.93 -0.37 22.93
C LEU A 409 24.38 -0.23 23.44
N LYS A 410 24.90 1.01 23.50
CA LYS A 410 26.22 1.35 24.07
C LYS A 410 26.43 0.90 25.52
N HIS A 411 25.37 0.63 26.29
CA HIS A 411 25.46 0.19 27.70
C HIS A 411 25.56 -1.33 27.86
N PHE A 412 25.32 -2.09 26.79
CA PHE A 412 25.32 -3.57 26.78
C PHE A 412 26.43 -4.15 25.89
N ILE A 413 26.86 -3.38 24.89
CA ILE A 413 28.00 -3.71 24.04
C ILE A 413 29.25 -3.05 24.63
N THR A 414 30.07 -3.85 25.32
CA THR A 414 31.49 -3.52 25.55
C THR A 414 32.32 -3.96 24.35
N CYS A 415 33.18 -3.07 23.85
CA CYS A 415 34.25 -3.42 22.89
C CYS A 415 35.39 -4.18 23.59
#